data_AF-A0A0U5F6N8-F1
#
_entry.id   AF-A0A0U5F6N8-F1
#
_cell.length_a   1.000
_cell.length_b   1.000
_cell.length_c   1.000
_cell.angle_alpha   90.00
_cell.angle_beta   90.00
_cell.angle_gamma   90.00
#
_symmetry.space_group_name_H-M   'P 1'
#
loop_
_entity.id
_entity.type
_entity.pdbx_description
1 polymer ?
#
loop_
_entity_poly.entity_id
_entity_poly.type
_entity_poly.pdbx_seq_one_letter_code
_entity_poly.pdbx_strand_id
1 'polypeptide(L)'
;MIYYGKNTNGSYGFFDDALGSVPSGAVEVTDSDYRALLGAQNCGAAIVASSSGQPQAVSEGGAGSVIDLSTVTAASSFTAPVSLKTQATSAQAWIQQQANLAGAMGEVFTADMKAYVLAINAIANGTDTTSTALPAQPTDVMTTTSAT
;
A
#
# COMPACT_ATOMS: atom_id res chain seq x y z
N MET A 1 15.12 30.73 -4.04
CA MET A 1 14.04 30.11 -4.82
C MET A 1 14.23 28.60 -4.75
N ILE A 2 13.13 27.85 -4.74
CA ILE A 2 13.20 26.38 -4.75
C ILE A 2 13.15 25.88 -6.20
N TYR A 3 14.03 24.95 -6.51
CA TYR A 3 14.12 24.28 -7.80
C TYR A 3 13.99 22.78 -7.62
N TYR A 4 13.48 22.09 -8.62
CA TYR A 4 13.43 20.63 -8.67
C TYR A 4 14.20 20.15 -9.90
N GLY A 5 15.09 19.17 -9.72
CA GLY A 5 15.94 18.75 -10.81
C GLY A 5 16.72 17.49 -10.51
N LYS A 6 17.49 17.04 -11.51
CA LYS A 6 18.31 15.83 -11.41
C LYS A 6 19.70 16.20 -10.91
N ASN A 7 20.16 15.59 -9.81
CA ASN A 7 21.53 15.76 -9.34
C ASN A 7 22.54 15.03 -10.24
N THR A 8 23.83 15.20 -9.94
CA THR A 8 24.94 14.57 -10.69
C THR A 8 24.90 13.03 -10.65
N ASN A 9 24.26 12.44 -9.66
CA ASN A 9 24.09 10.98 -9.52
C ASN A 9 22.85 10.48 -10.26
N GLY A 10 22.10 11.37 -10.92
CA GLY A 10 20.92 11.02 -11.67
C GLY A 10 19.63 10.90 -10.85
N SER A 11 19.64 11.28 -9.58
CA SER A 11 18.44 11.27 -8.72
C SER A 11 17.77 12.64 -8.72
N TYR A 12 16.45 12.66 -8.75
CA TYR A 12 15.70 13.91 -8.61
C TYR A 12 15.62 14.37 -7.16
N GLY A 13 15.59 15.68 -6.95
CA GLY A 13 15.44 16.29 -5.63
C GLY A 13 15.16 17.79 -5.71
N PHE A 14 14.92 18.39 -4.55
CA PHE A 14 14.77 19.84 -4.41
C PHE A 14 16.12 20.50 -4.11
N PHE A 15 16.31 21.70 -4.67
CA PHE A 15 17.50 22.54 -4.52
C PHE A 15 17.06 23.95 -4.16
N ASP A 16 17.81 24.59 -3.29
CA ASP A 16 17.63 26.00 -2.94
C ASP A 16 18.86 26.75 -3.44
N ASP A 17 18.65 27.74 -4.31
CA ASP A 17 19.72 28.56 -4.88
C ASP A 17 20.44 29.43 -3.83
N ALA A 18 19.81 29.67 -2.68
CA ALA A 18 20.43 30.37 -1.56
C ALA A 18 21.39 29.46 -0.78
N LEU A 19 21.21 28.14 -0.89
CA LEU A 19 22.00 27.14 -0.13
C LEU A 19 23.06 26.43 -0.99
N GLY A 20 23.00 26.56 -2.32
CA GLY A 20 23.99 25.93 -3.19
C GLY A 20 23.71 26.08 -4.69
N SER A 21 24.47 25.31 -5.48
CA SER A 21 24.33 25.31 -6.93
C SER A 21 23.08 24.54 -7.37
N VAL A 22 22.28 25.16 -8.23
CA VAL A 22 21.13 24.52 -8.87
C VAL A 22 21.59 23.73 -10.10
N PRO A 23 21.17 22.46 -10.28
CA PRO A 23 21.50 21.68 -11.47
C PRO A 23 20.99 22.32 -12.76
N SER A 24 21.75 22.17 -13.84
CA SER A 24 21.29 22.58 -15.16
C SER A 24 20.04 21.81 -15.57
N GLY A 25 19.04 22.52 -16.08
CA GLY A 25 17.74 21.94 -16.44
C GLY A 25 16.79 21.69 -15.27
N ALA A 26 17.16 22.10 -14.04
CA ALA A 26 16.21 22.15 -12.94
C ALA A 26 15.13 23.21 -13.21
N VAL A 27 13.93 22.93 -12.73
CA VAL A 27 12.74 23.74 -12.93
C VAL A 27 12.38 24.46 -11.64
N GLU A 28 11.99 25.72 -11.75
CA GLU A 28 11.54 26.49 -10.59
C GLU A 28 10.22 25.93 -10.05
N VAL A 29 10.11 25.88 -8.73
CA VAL A 29 8.92 25.43 -8.00
C VAL A 29 8.45 26.58 -7.14
N THR A 30 7.17 26.95 -7.28
CA THR A 30 6.59 28.01 -6.46
C THR A 30 6.56 27.59 -4.99
N ASP A 31 6.64 28.56 -4.07
CA ASP A 31 6.54 28.26 -2.63
C ASP A 31 5.23 27.54 -2.27
N SER A 32 4.12 27.88 -2.94
CA SER A 32 2.84 27.20 -2.76
C SER A 32 2.89 25.74 -3.20
N ASP A 33 3.45 25.46 -4.37
CA ASP A 33 3.54 24.08 -4.88
C ASP A 33 4.51 23.27 -4.03
N TYR A 34 5.65 23.85 -3.64
CA TYR A 34 6.62 23.20 -2.77
C TYR A 34 5.98 22.78 -1.44
N ARG A 35 5.21 23.68 -0.81
CA ARG A 35 4.50 23.36 0.44
C ARG A 35 3.42 22.28 0.24
N ALA A 36 2.69 22.32 -0.87
CA ALA A 36 1.68 21.31 -1.17
C ALA A 36 2.31 19.93 -1.44
N LEU A 37 3.45 19.89 -2.16
CA LEU A 37 4.25 18.68 -2.39
C LEU A 37 4.75 18.09 -1.07
N LEU A 38 5.29 18.91 -0.17
CA LEU A 38 5.68 18.44 1.17
C LEU A 38 4.49 17.96 1.99
N GLY A 39 3.34 18.64 1.90
CA GLY A 39 2.08 18.20 2.52
C GLY A 39 1.64 16.82 2.01
N ALA A 40 1.70 16.61 0.69
CA ALA A 40 1.37 15.32 0.08
C ALA A 40 2.34 14.22 0.52
N GLN A 41 3.65 14.53 0.58
CA GLN A 41 4.66 13.58 1.05
C GLN A 41 4.44 13.18 2.51
N ASN A 42 4.09 14.14 3.38
CA ASN A 42 3.72 13.85 4.77
C ASN A 42 2.46 12.97 4.89
N CYS A 43 1.60 12.97 3.87
CA CYS A 43 0.42 12.09 3.75
C CYS A 43 0.72 10.76 3.03
N GLY A 44 2.01 10.45 2.77
CA GLY A 44 2.45 9.18 2.19
C GLY A 44 2.59 9.15 0.67
N ALA A 45 2.51 10.30 -0.01
CA ALA A 45 2.81 10.38 -1.44
C ALA A 45 4.32 10.32 -1.72
N ALA A 46 4.69 9.84 -2.90
CA ALA A 46 6.05 10.02 -3.43
C ALA A 46 6.09 11.27 -4.31
N ILE A 47 7.22 11.99 -4.28
CA ILE A 47 7.49 13.06 -5.24
C ILE A 47 8.34 12.47 -6.36
N VAL A 48 7.81 12.51 -7.58
CA VAL A 48 8.47 11.98 -8.78
C VAL A 48 8.56 13.06 -9.83
N ALA A 49 9.51 12.91 -10.76
CA ALA A 49 9.58 13.78 -11.92
C ALA A 49 8.55 13.35 -12.96
N SER A 50 7.76 14.31 -13.42
CA SER A 50 6.92 14.17 -14.62
C SER A 50 7.79 14.01 -15.88
N SER A 51 7.15 13.74 -17.02
CA SER A 51 7.83 13.69 -18.32
C SER A 51 8.50 15.02 -18.72
N SER A 52 8.04 16.15 -18.19
CA SER A 52 8.65 17.47 -18.41
C SER A 52 9.68 17.86 -17.34
N GLY A 53 9.97 16.98 -16.38
CA GLY A 53 10.89 17.26 -15.29
C GLY A 53 10.27 18.01 -14.10
N GLN A 54 9.02 18.47 -14.20
CA GLN A 54 8.29 19.07 -13.07
C GLN A 54 8.09 18.05 -11.94
N PRO A 55 8.15 18.45 -10.66
CA PRO A 55 7.79 17.59 -9.55
C PRO A 55 6.27 17.33 -9.54
N GLN A 56 5.89 16.08 -9.30
CA GLN A 56 4.49 15.67 -9.12
C GLN A 56 4.39 14.76 -7.89
N ALA A 57 3.37 14.98 -7.06
CA ALA A 57 3.02 14.04 -6.02
C ALA A 57 2.23 12.88 -6.64
N VAL A 58 2.65 11.65 -6.36
CA VAL A 58 2.02 10.43 -6.85
C VAL A 58 1.72 9.50 -5.68
N SER A 59 0.52 8.95 -5.65
CA SER A 59 0.08 8.05 -4.58
C SER A 59 0.81 6.70 -4.62
N GLU A 60 0.61 5.90 -3.59
CA GLU A 60 1.08 4.51 -3.51
C GLU A 60 2.60 4.38 -3.67
N GLY A 61 3.35 5.33 -3.11
CA GLY A 61 4.82 5.34 -3.22
C GLY A 61 5.34 5.59 -4.64
N GLY A 62 4.53 6.20 -5.51
CA GLY A 62 4.92 6.55 -6.88
C GLY A 62 4.38 5.62 -7.96
N ALA A 63 3.64 4.57 -7.58
CA ALA A 63 3.01 3.63 -8.51
C ALA A 63 1.55 3.98 -8.85
N GLY A 64 0.93 4.87 -8.06
CA GLY A 64 -0.47 5.23 -8.19
C GLY A 64 -0.71 6.39 -9.15
N SER A 65 -1.76 7.17 -8.86
CA SER A 65 -2.15 8.32 -9.68
C SER A 65 -1.47 9.61 -9.22
N VAL A 66 -1.31 10.56 -10.14
CA VAL A 66 -0.91 11.93 -9.80
C VAL A 66 -1.97 12.57 -8.92
N ILE A 67 -1.54 13.20 -7.83
CA ILE A 67 -2.38 13.85 -6.84
C ILE A 67 -2.62 15.30 -7.24
N ASP A 68 -3.86 15.76 -7.18
CA ASP A 68 -4.20 17.17 -7.28
C ASP A 68 -3.77 17.90 -6.00
N LEU A 69 -2.69 18.68 -6.09
CA LEU A 69 -2.10 19.42 -4.97
C LEU A 69 -3.07 20.41 -4.31
N SER A 70 -4.08 20.91 -5.03
CA SER A 70 -5.07 21.84 -4.48
C SER A 70 -6.03 21.19 -3.49
N THR A 71 -6.10 19.86 -3.48
CA THR A 71 -6.98 19.06 -2.61
C THR A 71 -6.28 18.48 -1.39
N VAL A 72 -4.96 18.66 -1.28
CA VAL A 72 -4.15 18.09 -0.21
C VAL A 72 -4.48 18.77 1.11
N THR A 73 -4.85 17.97 2.11
CA THR A 73 -5.09 18.43 3.49
C THR A 73 -4.31 17.56 4.46
N ALA A 74 -4.20 18.00 5.72
CA ALA A 74 -3.54 17.21 6.76
C ALA A 74 -4.26 15.87 7.09
N ALA A 75 -5.51 15.69 6.63
CA ALA A 75 -6.27 14.46 6.80
C ALA A 75 -6.19 13.52 5.59
N SER A 76 -5.52 13.93 4.51
CA SER A 76 -5.35 13.10 3.32
C SER A 76 -4.49 11.86 3.63
N SER A 77 -4.70 10.78 2.88
CA SER A 77 -3.82 9.61 2.89
C SER A 77 -3.60 9.14 1.46
N PHE A 78 -2.34 9.00 1.09
CA PHE A 78 -1.91 8.57 -0.24
C PHE A 78 -1.07 7.30 -0.19
N THR A 79 -1.00 6.64 0.97
CA THR A 79 -0.30 5.37 1.13
C THR A 79 -0.98 4.28 0.31
N ALA A 80 -0.20 3.35 -0.23
CA ALA A 80 -0.74 2.19 -0.93
C ALA A 80 -1.68 1.40 0.01
N PRO A 81 -2.85 0.95 -0.48
CA PRO A 81 -3.68 0.03 0.28
C PRO A 81 -2.89 -1.27 0.54
N VAL A 82 -3.19 -1.92 1.68
CA VAL A 82 -2.57 -3.21 2.01
C VAL A 82 -2.93 -4.23 0.93
N SER A 83 -1.92 -4.84 0.31
CA SER A 83 -2.14 -5.83 -0.76
C SER A 83 -3.00 -7.00 -0.28
N LEU A 84 -3.83 -7.57 -1.18
CA LEU A 84 -4.63 -8.77 -0.86
C LEU A 84 -3.78 -9.92 -0.34
N LYS A 85 -2.57 -10.08 -0.86
CA LYS A 85 -1.59 -11.06 -0.39
C LYS A 85 -1.24 -10.83 1.08
N THR A 86 -0.92 -9.58 1.46
CA THR A 86 -0.62 -9.23 2.86
C THR A 86 -1.83 -9.42 3.77
N GLN A 87 -3.03 -9.06 3.30
CA GLN A 87 -4.27 -9.32 4.05
C GLN A 87 -4.49 -10.82 4.26
N ALA A 88 -4.28 -11.64 3.22
CA ALA A 88 -4.40 -13.10 3.28
C ALA A 88 -3.37 -13.72 4.25
N THR A 89 -2.12 -13.25 4.24
CA THR A 89 -1.12 -13.68 5.24
C THR A 89 -1.55 -13.34 6.66
N SER A 90 -2.21 -12.20 6.87
CA SER A 90 -2.76 -11.85 8.18
C SER A 90 -3.91 -12.79 8.58
N ALA A 91 -4.78 -13.16 7.62
CA ALA A 91 -5.85 -14.13 7.84
C ALA A 91 -5.32 -15.56 8.15
N GLN A 92 -4.17 -15.96 7.59
CA GLN A 92 -3.52 -17.23 7.91
C GLN A 92 -3.16 -17.35 9.40
N ALA A 93 -2.76 -16.25 10.05
CA ALA A 93 -2.49 -16.25 11.49
C ALA A 93 -3.76 -16.56 12.30
N TRP A 94 -4.90 -15.98 11.93
CA TRP A 94 -6.20 -16.29 12.55
C TRP A 94 -6.63 -17.74 12.29
N ILE A 95 -6.49 -18.23 11.06
CA ILE A 95 -6.76 -19.64 10.69
C ILE A 95 -5.97 -20.59 11.59
N GLN A 96 -4.67 -20.30 11.80
CA GLN A 96 -3.82 -21.14 12.64
C GLN A 96 -4.29 -21.16 14.10
N GLN A 97 -4.77 -20.03 14.63
CA GLN A 97 -5.37 -19.98 15.97
C GLN A 97 -6.61 -20.87 16.06
N GLN A 98 -7.48 -20.84 15.06
CA GLN A 98 -8.66 -21.70 15.02
C GLN A 98 -8.28 -23.18 14.92
N ALA A 99 -7.26 -23.52 14.13
CA ALA A 99 -6.80 -24.90 13.99
C ALA A 99 -6.28 -25.49 15.31
N ASN A 100 -5.56 -24.67 16.10
CA ASN A 100 -5.06 -25.07 17.40
C ASN A 100 -6.20 -25.33 18.41
N LEU A 101 -7.23 -24.47 18.40
CA LEU A 101 -8.41 -24.63 19.25
C LEU A 101 -9.22 -25.88 18.87
N ALA A 102 -9.46 -26.10 17.58
CA ALA A 102 -10.15 -27.29 17.08
C ALA A 102 -9.44 -28.57 17.52
N GLY A 103 -8.11 -28.61 17.37
CA GLY A 103 -7.29 -29.73 17.83
C GLY A 103 -7.37 -29.97 19.34
N ALA A 104 -7.42 -28.90 20.15
CA ALA A 104 -7.56 -29.00 21.60
C ALA A 104 -8.96 -29.49 22.04
N MET A 105 -10.00 -29.19 21.24
CA MET A 105 -11.39 -29.57 21.52
C MET A 105 -11.80 -30.90 20.89
N GLY A 106 -10.96 -31.53 20.06
CA GLY A 106 -11.31 -32.73 19.30
C GLY A 106 -12.30 -32.45 18.15
N GLU A 107 -12.40 -31.20 17.73
CA GLU A 107 -13.24 -30.73 16.65
C GLU A 107 -12.45 -30.62 15.34
N VAL A 108 -13.17 -30.53 14.22
CA VAL A 108 -12.59 -30.31 12.90
C VAL A 108 -13.24 -29.12 12.23
N PHE A 109 -12.53 -28.51 11.28
CA PHE A 109 -13.10 -27.43 10.47
C PHE A 109 -14.32 -27.87 9.67
N THR A 110 -15.33 -27.00 9.65
CA THR A 110 -16.50 -27.11 8.76
C THR A 110 -16.08 -27.11 7.28
N ALA A 111 -16.99 -27.50 6.40
CA ALA A 111 -16.74 -27.44 4.95
C ALA A 111 -16.46 -26.00 4.49
N ASP A 112 -17.21 -25.03 5.02
CA ASP A 112 -17.06 -23.60 4.70
C ASP A 112 -15.71 -23.07 5.18
N MET A 113 -15.28 -23.46 6.39
CA MET A 113 -13.96 -23.09 6.89
C MET A 113 -12.83 -23.70 6.04
N LYS A 114 -12.97 -24.94 5.58
CA LYS A 114 -11.99 -25.55 4.65
C LYS A 114 -11.92 -24.78 3.33
N ALA A 115 -13.07 -24.40 2.76
CA ALA A 115 -13.13 -23.59 1.53
C ALA A 115 -12.48 -22.22 1.74
N TYR A 116 -12.76 -21.57 2.86
CA TYR A 116 -12.11 -20.31 3.26
C TYR A 116 -10.59 -20.45 3.35
N VAL A 117 -10.08 -21.47 4.04
CA VAL A 117 -8.63 -21.73 4.17
C VAL A 117 -7.97 -21.93 2.81
N LEU A 118 -8.60 -22.68 1.91
CA LEU A 118 -8.08 -22.90 0.55
C LEU A 118 -8.00 -21.59 -0.25
N ALA A 119 -9.05 -20.77 -0.19
CA ALA A 119 -9.09 -19.47 -0.88
C ALA A 119 -8.03 -18.50 -0.30
N ILE A 120 -7.91 -18.40 1.02
CA ILE A 120 -6.88 -17.58 1.66
C ILE A 120 -5.47 -18.04 1.28
N ASN A 121 -5.22 -19.35 1.23
CA ASN A 121 -3.93 -19.88 0.80
C ASN A 121 -3.63 -19.55 -0.67
N ALA A 122 -4.62 -19.63 -1.56
CA ALA A 122 -4.47 -19.29 -2.97
C ALA A 122 -4.16 -17.80 -3.20
N ILE A 123 -4.77 -16.91 -2.40
CA ILE A 123 -4.47 -15.48 -2.44
C ILE A 123 -3.08 -15.20 -1.84
N ALA A 124 -2.75 -15.81 -0.70
CA ALA A 124 -1.47 -15.59 -0.03
C ALA A 124 -0.28 -16.08 -0.85
N ASN A 125 -0.41 -17.19 -1.58
CA ASN A 125 0.65 -17.71 -2.44
C ASN A 125 0.69 -17.06 -3.83
N GLY A 126 -0.32 -16.24 -4.18
CA GLY A 126 -0.43 -15.54 -5.46
C GLY A 126 -0.90 -16.42 -6.62
N THR A 127 -1.47 -17.59 -6.35
CA THR A 127 -2.09 -18.44 -7.39
C THR A 127 -3.48 -17.95 -7.76
N ASP A 128 -4.16 -17.25 -6.86
CA ASP A 128 -5.37 -16.48 -7.16
C ASP A 128 -4.98 -15.07 -7.63
N THR A 129 -5.22 -14.80 -8.91
CA THR A 129 -4.98 -13.51 -9.57
C THR A 129 -6.26 -12.80 -10.00
N THR A 130 -7.43 -13.37 -9.69
CA THR A 130 -8.73 -12.85 -10.13
C THR A 130 -9.52 -12.23 -8.98
N SER A 131 -9.27 -12.66 -7.74
CA SER A 131 -9.89 -12.08 -6.55
C SER A 131 -9.51 -10.62 -6.35
N THR A 132 -10.52 -9.80 -6.03
CA THR A 132 -10.38 -8.37 -5.72
C THR A 132 -10.64 -8.05 -4.24
N ALA A 133 -11.07 -9.04 -3.47
CA ALA A 133 -11.33 -8.94 -2.03
C ALA A 133 -11.01 -10.29 -1.36
N LEU A 134 -10.78 -10.28 -0.04
CA LEU A 134 -10.76 -11.54 0.71
C LEU A 134 -12.17 -12.14 0.77
N PRO A 135 -12.30 -13.48 0.76
CA PRO A 135 -13.58 -14.12 1.08
C PRO A 135 -14.03 -13.73 2.48
N ALA A 136 -15.35 -13.70 2.71
CA ALA A 136 -15.90 -13.46 4.04
C ALA A 136 -15.51 -14.60 4.98
N GLN A 137 -15.20 -14.26 6.24
CA GLN A 137 -14.92 -15.28 7.26
C GLN A 137 -16.21 -16.07 7.55
N PRO A 138 -16.13 -17.41 7.65
CA PRO A 138 -17.26 -18.22 8.08
C PRO A 138 -17.70 -17.85 9.50
N THR A 139 -19.01 -17.82 9.73
CA THR A 139 -19.58 -17.65 11.08
C THR A 139 -19.54 -18.94 11.89
N ASP A 140 -19.56 -20.09 11.21
CA ASP A 140 -19.42 -21.41 11.80
C ASP A 140 -18.09 -22.07 11.38
N VAL A 141 -17.17 -22.16 12.34
CA VAL A 141 -15.76 -22.51 12.09
C VAL A 141 -15.49 -23.99 12.38
N MET A 142 -16.20 -24.60 13.32
CA MET A 142 -15.88 -25.93 13.85
C MET A 142 -17.12 -26.82 13.94
N THR A 143 -16.90 -28.12 13.71
CA THR A 143 -17.91 -29.14 13.90
C THR A 143 -17.31 -30.33 14.63
N THR A 144 -18.12 -30.97 15.48
CA THR A 144 -17.71 -32.17 16.19
C THR A 144 -17.62 -33.33 15.20
N THR A 145 -16.56 -34.12 15.31
CA THR A 145 -16.46 -35.38 14.57
C THR A 145 -17.48 -36.36 15.17
N SER A 146 -18.65 -36.53 14.56
CA SER A 146 -19.57 -37.60 14.97
C SER A 146 -18.89 -38.94 14.74
N ALA A 147 -18.55 -39.63 15.84
CA ALA A 147 -18.15 -41.03 15.79
C ALA A 147 -19.31 -41.84 15.21
N THR A 148 -19.08 -42.51 14.09
CA THR A 148 -19.96 -43.57 13.57
C THR A 148 -19.36 -44.91 13.90
#